data_AF-A0A975C1Q7-F1
#
_entry.id   AF-A0A975C1Q7-F1
#
_cell.length_a   1.000
_cell.length_b   1.000
_cell.length_c   1.000
_cell.angle_alpha   90.00
_cell.angle_beta   90.00
_cell.angle_gamma   90.00
#
_symmetry.space_group_name_H-M   'P 1'
#
loop_
_entity.id
_entity.type
_entity.pdbx_description
1 polymer ?
#
loop_
_entity_poly.entity_id
_entity_poly.type
_entity_poly.pdbx_seq_one_letter_code
_entity_poly.pdbx_strand_id
1 'polypeptide(L)'
;MSINSALLAGVSGLSANSAALAAISQNIANVNTIGYKRVASEFSTVVNSQTRGAGYSAGGVLSNTRNYISQGGQLQRTTESTDLGISGAGFFVTTQKAEGLDATDPRLFTRAGAFRVDEFGYLKNTAGLYLQGWPVDSNGNLNTDPSDLGRLRSINVGSVGGTAEATTRAQLNANLKSSQPVSAEAKAAAAYAADPLDPAGAGRYDPTTNSMAMYDPDTLAGTKPDFEMTVPVSDSKGGQRTVAVSFLKSATPNQWYAEIRAIPASDVITGAPLANGQLKSGLVAFTQDGRLDVDAMAALGSAALFSDVTDASIHFGSSNSAAPAAGEIKWADGLGIDNQNLAFNLNASAGGLTQYDSDSVVQAVVTNGTAFGNLSNIEIDETGFVTAIFDNGVTRKIAQLALATFTSPDSLTPANGNAFKVSQGSGTYNLKAPGSGGAGFIGASQLEASTVDLSAEFTGLITTQRAYSASSKIITTADEMLAELINVKR
;
A
#
# COMPACT_ATOMS: atom_id res chain seq x y z
N MET A 1 -57.68 32.98 29.34
CA MET A 1 -56.57 32.02 29.46
C MET A 1 -56.67 31.38 30.84
N SER A 2 -56.69 30.05 30.95
CA SER A 2 -56.56 29.43 32.27
C SER A 2 -55.09 29.49 32.69
N ILE A 3 -54.83 29.76 33.97
CA ILE A 3 -53.46 29.75 34.52
C ILE A 3 -52.75 28.41 34.21
N ASN A 4 -53.50 27.30 34.23
CA ASN A 4 -52.99 25.99 33.85
C ASN A 4 -52.49 25.91 32.39
N SER A 5 -53.14 26.57 31.43
CA SER A 5 -52.67 26.59 30.03
C SER A 5 -51.40 27.42 29.87
N ALA A 6 -51.25 28.51 30.64
CA ALA A 6 -50.02 29.30 30.66
C ALA A 6 -48.84 28.54 31.31
N LEU A 7 -49.10 27.79 32.38
CA LEU A 7 -48.11 26.92 33.03
C LEU A 7 -47.64 25.79 32.11
N LEU A 8 -48.57 25.10 31.43
CA LEU A 8 -48.22 24.05 30.46
C LEU A 8 -47.37 24.59 29.31
N ALA A 9 -47.72 25.75 28.77
CA ALA A 9 -46.91 26.41 27.75
C ALA A 9 -45.52 26.80 28.27
N GLY A 10 -45.43 27.37 29.48
CA GLY A 10 -44.16 27.74 30.12
C GLY A 10 -43.24 26.54 30.38
N VAL A 11 -43.76 25.44 30.90
CA VAL A 11 -43.00 24.21 31.17
C VAL A 11 -42.52 23.55 29.88
N SER A 12 -43.39 23.46 28.85
CA SER A 12 -43.00 22.93 27.54
C SER A 12 -41.91 23.77 26.87
N GLY A 13 -42.02 25.11 26.96
CA GLY A 13 -41.00 26.04 26.49
C GLY A 13 -39.68 25.91 27.25
N LEU A 14 -39.73 25.71 28.57
CA LEU A 14 -38.53 25.51 29.39
C LEU A 14 -37.78 24.23 28.97
N SER A 15 -38.49 23.11 28.87
CA SER A 15 -37.91 21.83 28.45
C SER A 15 -37.35 21.88 27.03
N ALA A 16 -38.07 22.52 26.10
CA ALA A 16 -37.64 22.65 24.72
C ALA A 16 -36.37 23.51 24.61
N ASN A 17 -36.29 24.63 25.34
CA ASN A 17 -35.10 25.48 25.38
C ASN A 17 -33.93 24.79 26.11
N SER A 18 -34.17 23.97 27.13
CA SER A 18 -33.12 23.16 27.77
C SER A 18 -32.49 22.17 26.80
N ALA A 19 -33.30 21.49 25.98
CA ALA A 19 -32.79 20.58 24.94
C ALA A 19 -31.96 21.33 23.88
N ALA A 20 -32.41 22.53 23.47
CA ALA A 20 -31.65 23.38 22.58
C ALA A 20 -30.32 23.87 23.17
N LEU A 21 -30.30 24.29 24.45
CA LEU A 21 -29.07 24.65 25.17
C LEU A 21 -28.10 23.46 25.27
N ALA A 22 -28.61 22.26 25.52
CA ALA A 22 -27.80 21.05 25.57
C ALA A 22 -27.16 20.75 24.21
N ALA A 23 -27.91 20.85 23.11
CA ALA A 23 -27.38 20.65 21.76
C ALA A 23 -26.28 21.68 21.40
N ILE A 24 -26.50 22.96 21.70
CA ILE A 24 -25.51 24.03 21.46
C ILE A 24 -24.24 23.78 22.30
N SER A 25 -24.40 23.42 23.58
CA SER A 25 -23.28 23.13 24.47
C SER A 25 -22.46 21.94 23.96
N GLN A 26 -23.13 20.91 23.45
CA GLN A 26 -22.48 19.76 22.84
C GLN A 26 -21.71 20.13 21.57
N ASN A 27 -22.28 20.99 20.71
CA ASN A 27 -21.60 21.47 19.51
C ASN A 27 -20.33 22.25 19.86
N ILE A 28 -20.41 23.18 20.82
CA ILE A 28 -19.25 23.97 21.27
C ILE A 28 -18.16 23.07 21.83
N ALA A 29 -18.53 22.08 22.66
CA ALA A 29 -17.56 21.14 23.24
C ALA A 29 -16.83 20.29 22.17
N ASN A 30 -17.51 19.97 21.06
CA ASN A 30 -16.98 19.11 20.01
C ASN A 30 -16.52 19.87 18.76
N VAL A 31 -16.32 21.19 18.83
CA VAL A 31 -15.88 22.00 17.68
C VAL A 31 -14.53 21.55 17.11
N ASN A 32 -13.60 21.09 17.97
CA ASN A 32 -12.28 20.63 17.55
C ASN A 32 -12.24 19.12 17.27
N THR A 33 -13.38 18.43 17.38
CA THR A 33 -13.42 16.98 17.17
C THR A 33 -13.57 16.69 15.68
N ILE A 34 -12.63 15.91 15.15
CA ILE A 34 -12.58 15.51 13.74
C ILE A 34 -13.86 14.75 13.35
N GLY A 35 -14.46 15.13 12.23
CA GLY A 35 -15.65 14.51 11.68
C GLY A 35 -16.93 14.70 12.52
N TYR A 36 -16.93 15.59 13.53
CA TYR A 36 -18.13 15.86 14.32
C TYR A 36 -19.22 16.55 13.49
N LYS A 37 -20.46 16.12 13.69
CA LYS A 37 -21.64 16.61 12.96
C LYS A 37 -22.50 17.45 13.88
N ARG A 38 -22.84 18.66 13.43
CA ARG A 38 -23.66 19.61 14.17
C ARG A 38 -25.04 19.01 14.46
N VAL A 39 -25.50 19.24 15.69
CA VAL A 39 -26.82 18.86 16.16
C VAL A 39 -27.65 20.12 16.41
N ALA A 40 -28.93 20.13 16.05
CA ALA A 40 -29.82 21.24 16.40
C ALA A 40 -31.16 20.75 16.94
N SER A 41 -31.77 21.57 17.79
CA SER A 41 -33.15 21.39 18.24
C SER A 41 -34.10 22.11 17.28
N GLU A 42 -34.99 21.37 16.63
CA GLU A 42 -36.12 21.90 15.87
C GLU A 42 -37.37 21.94 16.75
N PHE A 43 -38.21 22.96 16.58
CA PHE A 43 -39.40 23.16 17.39
C PHE A 43 -40.67 22.93 16.59
N SER A 44 -41.64 22.25 17.19
CA SER A 44 -42.98 22.07 16.62
C SER A 44 -44.03 22.57 17.61
N THR A 45 -45.05 23.28 17.11
CA THR A 45 -46.15 23.72 17.94
C THR A 45 -47.12 22.56 18.16
N VAL A 46 -47.61 22.43 19.39
CA VAL A 46 -48.70 21.50 19.68
C VAL A 46 -50.00 22.29 19.58
N VAL A 47 -50.93 21.80 18.76
CA VAL A 47 -52.27 22.37 18.64
C VAL A 47 -53.24 21.42 19.33
N ASN A 48 -53.90 21.89 20.39
CA ASN A 48 -54.97 21.12 21.01
C ASN A 48 -56.27 21.33 20.21
N SER A 49 -57.04 20.27 19.98
CA SER A 49 -58.28 20.35 19.20
C SER A 49 -59.27 21.25 19.93
N GLN A 50 -59.50 22.44 19.37
CA GLN A 50 -60.31 23.47 20.01
C GLN A 50 -61.80 23.13 19.84
N THR A 51 -62.46 22.74 20.93
CA THR A 51 -63.92 22.59 20.96
C THR A 51 -64.56 23.97 20.79
N ARG A 52 -65.45 24.12 19.79
CA ARG A 52 -66.17 25.40 19.53
C ARG A 52 -66.85 25.89 20.82
N GLY A 53 -66.49 27.08 21.28
CA GLY A 53 -67.10 27.75 22.44
C GLY A 53 -66.27 27.78 23.72
N ALA A 54 -65.16 27.04 23.80
CA ALA A 54 -64.20 27.16 24.91
C ALA A 54 -63.00 28.01 24.50
N GLY A 55 -62.59 28.95 25.37
CA GLY A 55 -61.54 29.94 25.08
C GLY A 55 -60.18 29.36 24.65
N TYR A 56 -59.29 30.22 24.14
CA TYR A 56 -57.95 29.86 23.65
C TYR A 56 -57.15 29.02 24.68
N SER A 57 -56.64 27.87 24.24
CA SER A 57 -55.75 26.98 24.98
C SER A 57 -54.40 26.93 24.28
N ALA A 58 -53.35 27.44 24.91
CA ALA A 58 -51.99 27.27 24.43
C ALA A 58 -51.61 25.78 24.51
N GLY A 59 -51.26 25.17 23.38
CA GLY A 59 -50.87 23.75 23.32
C GLY A 59 -49.39 23.50 23.64
N GLY A 60 -48.56 24.55 23.68
CA GLY A 60 -47.13 24.43 24.00
C GLY A 60 -46.25 24.11 22.80
N VAL A 61 -45.02 23.67 23.08
CA VAL A 61 -43.96 23.42 22.09
C VAL A 61 -43.26 22.09 22.39
N LEU A 62 -42.98 21.32 21.34
CA LEU A 62 -42.10 20.15 21.39
C LEU A 62 -40.75 20.50 20.78
N SER A 63 -39.68 19.98 21.37
CA SER A 63 -38.33 20.01 20.81
C SER A 63 -38.02 18.63 20.24
N ASN A 64 -37.54 18.59 19.00
CA ASN A 64 -36.97 17.41 18.38
C ASN A 64 -35.51 17.69 18.03
N THR A 65 -34.59 16.88 18.55
CA THR A 65 -33.17 17.02 18.26
C THR A 65 -32.84 16.29 16.96
N ARG A 66 -32.31 17.03 15.99
CA ARG A 66 -31.90 16.50 14.69
C ARG A 66 -30.39 16.60 14.51
N ASN A 67 -29.79 15.53 14.01
CA ASN A 67 -28.38 15.47 13.67
C ASN A 67 -28.21 15.76 12.17
N TYR A 68 -27.35 16.71 11.80
CA TYR A 68 -27.06 17.01 10.39
C TYR A 68 -25.88 16.17 9.89
N ILE A 69 -26.08 14.86 9.84
CA ILE A 69 -25.02 13.89 9.51
C ILE A 69 -24.67 13.95 8.01
N SER A 70 -25.63 14.34 7.17
CA SER A 70 -25.44 14.53 5.73
C SER A 70 -24.54 15.72 5.35
N GLN A 71 -24.38 16.71 6.21
CA GLN A 71 -23.56 17.90 5.92
C GLN A 71 -22.06 17.57 6.02
N GLY A 72 -21.27 17.98 5.02
CA GLY A 72 -19.82 17.81 5.00
C GLY A 72 -19.09 18.97 5.69
N GLY A 73 -18.04 18.66 6.45
CA GLY A 73 -17.09 19.63 6.98
C GLY A 73 -16.01 19.97 5.96
N GLN A 74 -15.25 21.03 6.23
CA GLN A 74 -14.09 21.38 5.41
C GLN A 74 -12.99 20.33 5.58
N LEU A 75 -12.34 19.94 4.48
CA LEU A 75 -11.18 19.07 4.52
C LEU A 75 -9.91 19.87 4.82
N GLN A 76 -9.18 19.47 5.84
CA GLN A 76 -7.91 20.07 6.25
C GLN A 76 -6.77 19.08 5.99
N ARG A 77 -5.72 19.53 5.30
CA ARG A 77 -4.54 18.71 5.01
C ARG A 77 -3.73 18.45 6.29
N THR A 78 -3.20 17.24 6.38
CA THR A 78 -2.35 16.75 7.48
C THR A 78 -1.03 16.22 6.92
N THR A 79 -0.08 15.93 7.81
CA THR A 79 1.22 15.32 7.47
C THR A 79 1.19 13.80 7.48
N GLU A 80 0.13 13.20 7.99
CA GLU A 80 0.01 11.75 8.16
C GLU A 80 -0.64 11.14 6.92
N SER A 81 0.02 10.16 6.32
CA SER A 81 -0.46 9.51 5.10
C SER A 81 -1.69 8.63 5.31
N THR A 82 -1.94 8.21 6.55
CA THR A 82 -3.09 7.37 6.94
C THR A 82 -4.33 8.18 7.38
N ASP A 83 -4.24 9.52 7.39
CA ASP A 83 -5.37 10.39 7.65
C ASP A 83 -6.25 10.53 6.40
N LEU A 84 -7.55 10.33 6.57
CA LEU A 84 -8.51 10.26 5.47
C LEU A 84 -9.70 11.20 5.66
N GLY A 85 -10.04 11.92 4.60
CA GLY A 85 -11.24 12.73 4.50
C GLY A 85 -12.20 12.13 3.48
N ILE A 86 -13.50 12.39 3.61
CA ILE A 86 -14.48 12.06 2.56
C ILE A 86 -15.07 13.35 2.03
N SER A 87 -14.86 13.61 0.75
CA SER A 87 -15.54 14.69 0.02
C SER A 87 -16.81 14.15 -0.62
N GLY A 88 -17.98 14.63 -0.17
CA GLY A 88 -19.29 14.18 -0.67
C GLY A 88 -19.95 13.14 0.24
N ALA A 89 -20.81 12.29 -0.35
CA ALA A 89 -21.63 11.33 0.40
C ALA A 89 -20.91 10.01 0.64
N GLY A 90 -20.86 9.54 1.88
CA GLY A 90 -20.24 8.25 2.22
C GLY A 90 -19.80 8.21 3.67
N PHE A 91 -19.58 7.03 4.21
CA PHE A 91 -19.02 6.86 5.56
C PHE A 91 -17.99 5.75 5.53
N PHE A 92 -16.92 5.90 6.31
CA PHE A 92 -15.99 4.81 6.54
C PHE A 92 -16.70 3.69 7.28
N VAL A 93 -16.51 2.46 6.81
CA VAL A 93 -17.03 1.27 7.45
C VAL A 93 -16.01 0.80 8.47
N THR A 94 -16.45 0.65 9.71
CA THR A 94 -15.61 0.29 10.83
C THR A 94 -16.23 -0.78 11.71
N THR A 95 -15.40 -1.43 12.51
CA THR A 95 -15.82 -2.47 13.46
C THR A 95 -15.07 -2.34 14.78
N GLN A 96 -15.62 -2.91 15.85
CA GLN A 96 -14.96 -2.99 17.15
C GLN A 96 -13.97 -4.14 17.25
N LYS A 97 -14.11 -5.18 16.40
CA LYS A 97 -13.24 -6.36 16.40
C LYS A 97 -12.21 -6.28 15.27
N ALA A 98 -10.94 -6.56 15.56
CA ALA A 98 -9.90 -6.59 14.54
C ALA A 98 -10.02 -7.83 13.63
N GLU A 99 -10.28 -9.00 14.20
CA GLU A 99 -10.28 -10.31 13.52
C GLU A 99 -11.54 -11.12 13.81
N GLY A 100 -11.79 -12.17 13.01
CA GLY A 100 -12.90 -13.11 13.21
C GLY A 100 -14.28 -12.49 13.02
N LEU A 101 -14.41 -11.56 12.05
CA LEU A 101 -15.69 -10.94 11.75
C LEU A 101 -16.63 -11.91 11.05
N ASP A 102 -17.81 -12.08 11.63
CA ASP A 102 -18.94 -12.69 10.95
C ASP A 102 -19.84 -11.63 10.31
N ALA A 103 -20.65 -12.03 9.33
CA ALA A 103 -21.60 -11.14 8.66
C ALA A 103 -22.62 -10.50 9.63
N THR A 104 -22.83 -11.11 10.80
CA THR A 104 -23.73 -10.67 11.87
C THR A 104 -23.12 -9.65 12.83
N ASP A 105 -21.80 -9.44 12.81
CA ASP A 105 -21.16 -8.49 13.71
C ASP A 105 -21.59 -7.05 13.41
N PRO A 106 -21.80 -6.21 14.44
CA PRO A 106 -22.28 -4.85 14.25
C PRO A 106 -21.21 -3.99 13.57
N ARG A 107 -21.52 -3.50 12.37
CA ARG A 107 -20.73 -2.49 11.67
C ARG A 107 -21.11 -1.08 12.12
N LEU A 108 -20.10 -0.26 12.31
CA LEU A 108 -20.20 1.14 12.71
C LEU A 108 -19.73 2.01 11.55
N PHE A 109 -20.37 3.16 11.38
CA PHE A 109 -20.10 4.08 10.28
C PHE A 109 -19.57 5.39 10.83
N THR A 110 -18.46 5.89 10.31
CA THR A 110 -17.87 7.14 10.81
C THR A 110 -17.36 8.03 9.69
N ARG A 111 -17.28 9.33 9.98
CA ARG A 111 -16.58 10.33 9.17
C ARG A 111 -15.21 10.70 9.74
N ALA A 112 -14.91 10.27 10.96
CA ALA A 112 -13.62 10.52 11.58
C ALA A 112 -12.57 9.59 10.95
N GLY A 113 -11.77 10.13 10.03
CA GLY A 113 -10.76 9.37 9.31
C GLY A 113 -9.34 9.47 9.86
N ALA A 114 -9.20 9.80 11.15
CA ALA A 114 -7.91 9.77 11.84
C ALA A 114 -7.55 8.32 12.21
N PHE A 115 -6.91 7.60 11.29
CA PHE A 115 -6.51 6.20 11.48
C PHE A 115 -5.01 6.10 11.74
N ARG A 116 -4.62 5.23 12.68
CA ARG A 116 -3.24 4.89 13.00
C ARG A 116 -3.08 3.37 12.96
N VAL A 117 -1.87 2.91 12.70
CA VAL A 117 -1.55 1.48 12.68
C VAL A 117 -1.38 0.99 14.12
N ASP A 118 -2.09 -0.07 14.48
CA ASP A 118 -1.96 -0.77 15.78
C ASP A 118 -0.76 -1.74 15.76
N GLU A 119 -0.37 -2.30 16.91
CA GLU A 119 0.76 -3.24 17.06
C GLU A 119 0.65 -4.46 16.13
N PHE A 120 -0.57 -4.90 15.84
CA PHE A 120 -0.87 -6.01 14.92
C PHE A 120 -1.02 -5.60 13.45
N GLY A 121 -0.70 -4.35 13.11
CA GLY A 121 -0.77 -3.85 11.74
C GLY A 121 -2.18 -3.47 11.27
N TYR A 122 -3.17 -3.33 12.15
CA TYR A 122 -4.52 -2.92 11.77
C TYR A 122 -4.69 -1.39 11.82
N LEU A 123 -5.41 -0.83 10.85
CA LEU A 123 -5.77 0.60 10.87
C LEU A 123 -6.92 0.84 11.88
N LYS A 124 -6.62 1.57 12.96
CA LYS A 124 -7.52 1.87 14.08
C LYS A 124 -7.67 3.37 14.27
N ASN A 125 -8.90 3.84 14.50
CA ASN A 125 -9.14 5.26 14.80
C ASN A 125 -8.95 5.60 16.29
N THR A 126 -9.02 6.88 16.63
CA THR A 126 -8.92 7.37 18.02
C THR A 126 -10.02 6.83 18.96
N ALA A 127 -11.15 6.39 18.41
CA ALA A 127 -12.23 5.75 19.16
C ALA A 127 -12.04 4.24 19.35
N GLY A 128 -10.98 3.66 18.80
CA GLY A 128 -10.66 2.24 18.87
C GLY A 128 -11.40 1.36 17.86
N LEU A 129 -11.94 1.94 16.79
CA LEU A 129 -12.61 1.24 15.71
C LEU A 129 -11.64 0.93 14.57
N TYR A 130 -11.72 -0.28 14.04
CA TYR A 130 -10.88 -0.76 12.95
C TYR A 130 -11.51 -0.48 11.58
N LEU A 131 -10.70 0.04 10.65
CA LEU A 131 -11.12 0.38 9.29
C LEU A 131 -11.27 -0.88 8.43
N GLN A 132 -12.38 -0.96 7.69
CA GLN A 132 -12.67 -2.07 6.79
C GLN A 132 -12.50 -1.68 5.32
N GLY A 133 -12.08 -2.65 4.53
CA GLY A 133 -11.98 -2.56 3.08
C GLY A 133 -12.07 -3.92 2.41
N TRP A 134 -12.10 -3.92 1.09
CA TRP A 134 -11.97 -5.13 0.29
C TRP A 134 -10.48 -5.46 0.14
N PRO A 135 -10.04 -6.67 0.52
CA PRO A 135 -8.66 -7.08 0.30
C PRO A 135 -8.39 -7.18 -1.22
N VAL A 136 -7.19 -6.79 -1.61
CA VAL A 136 -6.66 -6.96 -2.97
C VAL A 136 -5.88 -8.27 -2.99
N ASP A 137 -5.99 -9.04 -4.07
CA ASP A 137 -5.18 -10.25 -4.23
C ASP A 137 -3.70 -9.93 -4.53
N SER A 138 -2.83 -10.95 -4.46
CA SER A 138 -1.39 -10.80 -4.73
C SER A 138 -1.06 -10.29 -6.14
N ASN A 139 -2.04 -10.27 -7.06
CA ASN A 139 -1.89 -9.83 -8.44
C ASN A 139 -2.48 -8.43 -8.67
N GLY A 140 -2.94 -7.75 -7.61
CA GLY A 140 -3.50 -6.40 -7.70
C GLY A 140 -4.97 -6.37 -8.18
N ASN A 141 -5.62 -7.52 -8.33
CA ASN A 141 -7.02 -7.58 -8.75
C ASN A 141 -7.95 -7.49 -7.54
N LEU A 142 -9.05 -6.76 -7.77
CA LEU A 142 -10.14 -6.62 -6.83
C LEU A 142 -11.29 -7.50 -7.26
N ASN A 143 -11.80 -8.32 -6.33
CA ASN A 143 -13.12 -8.90 -6.48
C ASN A 143 -14.12 -8.08 -5.65
N THR A 144 -14.45 -6.90 -6.20
CA THR A 144 -15.42 -5.97 -5.61
C THR A 144 -16.84 -6.44 -5.92
N ASP A 145 -17.41 -7.28 -5.06
CA ASP A 145 -18.87 -7.39 -5.00
C ASP A 145 -19.38 -6.43 -3.92
N PRO A 146 -20.03 -5.30 -4.29
CA PRO A 146 -20.57 -4.35 -3.33
C PRO A 146 -21.69 -4.93 -2.45
N SER A 147 -22.20 -6.12 -2.77
CA SER A 147 -23.28 -6.79 -2.05
C SER A 147 -22.81 -7.86 -1.05
N ASP A 148 -21.55 -8.31 -1.15
CA ASP A 148 -21.00 -9.38 -0.30
C ASP A 148 -20.26 -8.81 0.92
N LEU A 149 -20.98 -8.77 2.04
CA LEU A 149 -20.46 -8.34 3.35
C LEU A 149 -19.39 -9.28 3.92
N GLY A 150 -19.30 -10.53 3.46
CA GLY A 150 -18.29 -11.50 3.91
C GLY A 150 -16.88 -11.21 3.38
N ARG A 151 -16.76 -10.28 2.43
CA ARG A 151 -15.48 -9.89 1.82
C ARG A 151 -14.87 -8.65 2.43
N LEU A 152 -15.64 -7.88 3.19
CA LEU A 152 -15.07 -6.80 3.98
C LEU A 152 -14.26 -7.39 5.12
N ARG A 153 -12.98 -7.04 5.17
CA ARG A 153 -12.09 -7.40 6.28
C ARG A 153 -11.46 -6.14 6.84
N SER A 154 -11.08 -6.21 8.10
CA SER A 154 -10.25 -5.16 8.71
C SER A 154 -8.93 -5.11 7.95
N ILE A 155 -8.52 -3.91 7.55
CA ILE A 155 -7.31 -3.73 6.75
C ILE A 155 -6.10 -3.99 7.64
N ASN A 156 -5.37 -5.06 7.34
CA ASN A 156 -4.10 -5.39 7.99
C ASN A 156 -2.94 -5.07 7.04
N VAL A 157 -2.10 -4.11 7.44
CA VAL A 157 -0.89 -3.71 6.72
C VAL A 157 0.36 -4.47 7.18
N GLY A 158 0.31 -5.13 8.34
CA GLY A 158 1.43 -5.88 8.93
C GLY A 158 1.50 -7.36 8.49
N SER A 159 0.39 -7.96 8.08
CA SER A 159 0.37 -9.35 7.59
C SER A 159 0.94 -9.49 6.17
N VAL A 160 1.06 -8.38 5.44
CA VAL A 160 1.72 -8.35 4.13
C VAL A 160 3.21 -8.12 4.40
N GLY A 161 3.91 -9.18 4.80
CA GLY A 161 5.37 -9.14 4.86
C GLY A 161 5.94 -8.71 3.52
N GLY A 162 7.04 -7.97 3.51
CA GLY A 162 7.73 -7.61 2.28
C GLY A 162 8.26 -8.88 1.63
N THR A 163 7.45 -9.50 0.78
CA THR A 163 7.86 -10.78 0.20
C THR A 163 8.98 -10.46 -0.77
N ALA A 164 10.07 -11.19 -0.62
CA ALA A 164 11.08 -11.20 -1.64
C ALA A 164 10.55 -11.86 -2.91
N GLU A 165 10.98 -11.33 -4.05
CA GLU A 165 10.75 -11.95 -5.34
C GLU A 165 12.09 -12.41 -5.88
N ALA A 166 12.20 -13.70 -6.19
CA ALA A 166 13.39 -14.24 -6.82
C ALA A 166 13.62 -13.55 -8.17
N THR A 167 14.86 -13.18 -8.47
CA THR A 167 15.20 -12.58 -9.77
C THR A 167 14.96 -13.59 -10.89
N THR A 168 14.04 -13.30 -11.80
CA THR A 168 13.82 -14.14 -13.00
C THR A 168 14.44 -13.54 -14.26
N ARG A 169 14.77 -12.24 -14.24
CA ARG A 169 15.34 -11.52 -15.39
C ARG A 169 16.40 -10.52 -14.95
N ALA A 170 17.52 -10.53 -15.65
CA ALA A 170 18.61 -9.56 -15.56
C ALA A 170 18.88 -8.96 -16.95
N GLN A 171 18.75 -7.65 -17.09
CA GLN A 171 19.16 -6.91 -18.29
C GLN A 171 20.54 -6.32 -18.05
N LEU A 172 21.47 -6.61 -18.95
CA LEU A 172 22.86 -6.17 -18.88
C LEU A 172 23.14 -5.19 -20.01
N ASN A 173 23.63 -4.01 -19.65
CA ASN A 173 24.08 -3.01 -20.61
C ASN A 173 25.52 -2.61 -20.26
N ALA A 174 26.45 -2.96 -21.14
CA ALA A 174 27.85 -2.68 -20.96
C ALA A 174 28.57 -2.57 -22.29
N ASN A 175 29.60 -1.72 -22.30
CA ASN A 175 30.51 -1.60 -23.41
C ASN A 175 31.82 -2.31 -23.12
N LEU A 176 32.34 -3.04 -24.09
CA LEU A 176 33.67 -3.65 -24.09
C LEU A 176 34.57 -2.92 -25.08
N LYS A 177 35.76 -2.49 -24.64
CA LYS A 177 36.70 -1.76 -25.48
C LYS A 177 37.17 -2.59 -26.67
N SER A 178 36.86 -2.17 -27.90
CA SER A 178 37.22 -2.92 -29.11
C SER A 178 38.75 -3.05 -29.31
N SER A 179 39.50 -1.98 -28.98
CA SER A 179 40.96 -1.89 -29.09
C SER A 179 41.74 -2.50 -27.91
N GLN A 180 41.05 -3.16 -26.97
CA GLN A 180 41.71 -3.87 -25.86
C GLN A 180 42.78 -4.83 -26.41
N PRO A 181 44.02 -4.78 -25.91
CA PRO A 181 45.05 -5.72 -26.34
C PRO A 181 44.61 -7.14 -25.97
N VAL A 182 44.81 -8.08 -26.90
CA VAL A 182 44.49 -9.50 -26.65
C VAL A 182 45.28 -9.99 -25.43
N SER A 183 44.57 -10.59 -24.48
CA SER A 183 45.10 -11.08 -23.21
C SER A 183 46.14 -12.18 -23.44
N ALA A 184 47.18 -12.25 -22.59
CA ALA A 184 48.30 -13.15 -22.79
C ALA A 184 47.86 -14.62 -22.73
N GLU A 185 46.90 -14.92 -21.86
CA GLU A 185 46.32 -16.22 -21.58
C GLU A 185 45.44 -16.70 -22.76
N ALA A 186 44.75 -15.76 -23.43
CA ALA A 186 43.97 -16.03 -24.64
C ALA A 186 44.87 -16.25 -25.88
N LYS A 187 46.00 -15.54 -25.99
CA LYS A 187 47.02 -15.79 -27.03
C LYS A 187 47.63 -17.18 -26.89
N ALA A 188 47.94 -17.57 -25.65
CA ALA A 188 48.53 -18.87 -25.35
C ALA A 188 47.55 -20.02 -25.66
N ALA A 189 46.24 -19.82 -25.44
CA ALA A 189 45.20 -20.78 -25.84
C ALA A 189 45.09 -20.91 -27.38
N ALA A 190 45.11 -19.79 -28.12
CA ALA A 190 45.01 -19.81 -29.57
C ALA A 190 46.24 -20.43 -30.27
N ALA A 191 47.44 -20.24 -29.72
CA ALA A 191 48.68 -20.81 -30.26
C ALA A 191 48.71 -22.35 -30.18
N TYR A 192 48.15 -22.93 -29.12
CA TYR A 192 48.09 -24.39 -28.95
C TYR A 192 47.14 -25.10 -29.93
N ALA A 193 46.03 -24.46 -30.30
CA ALA A 193 45.12 -25.01 -31.31
C ALA A 193 45.81 -25.21 -32.68
N ALA A 194 46.97 -24.57 -32.91
CA ALA A 194 47.77 -24.71 -34.12
C ALA A 194 48.89 -25.77 -34.04
N ASP A 195 49.34 -26.18 -32.84
CA ASP A 195 50.33 -27.24 -32.63
C ASP A 195 50.15 -27.96 -31.26
N PRO A 196 49.67 -29.22 -31.24
CA PRO A 196 49.41 -29.98 -30.01
C PRO A 196 50.67 -30.42 -29.22
N LEU A 197 51.88 -30.24 -29.76
CA LEU A 197 53.13 -30.72 -29.16
C LEU A 197 53.91 -29.66 -28.37
N ASP A 198 53.41 -28.42 -28.26
CA ASP A 198 54.06 -27.33 -27.50
C ASP A 198 53.84 -27.45 -25.97
N PRO A 199 54.89 -27.69 -25.14
CA PRO A 199 54.77 -27.92 -23.70
C PRO A 199 54.51 -26.66 -22.85
N ALA A 200 54.24 -25.49 -23.42
CA ALA A 200 53.92 -24.28 -22.67
C ALA A 200 52.46 -24.23 -22.17
N GLY A 201 52.03 -25.27 -21.45
CA GLY A 201 50.65 -25.46 -20.95
C GLY A 201 50.30 -24.76 -19.64
N ALA A 202 51.22 -24.01 -19.03
CA ALA A 202 50.95 -23.26 -17.80
C ALA A 202 50.56 -21.80 -18.14
N GLY A 203 49.32 -21.42 -17.85
CA GLY A 203 48.82 -20.04 -18.05
C GLY A 203 47.93 -19.82 -19.27
N ARG A 204 47.44 -20.87 -19.93
CA ARG A 204 46.45 -20.77 -21.02
C ARG A 204 45.05 -20.61 -20.44
N TYR A 205 44.19 -19.80 -21.05
CA TYR A 205 42.78 -19.79 -20.65
C TYR A 205 42.12 -21.13 -21.03
N ASP A 206 41.61 -21.83 -20.03
CA ASP A 206 40.79 -23.03 -20.19
C ASP A 206 39.68 -22.97 -19.13
N PRO A 207 38.39 -22.99 -19.53
CA PRO A 207 37.28 -22.86 -18.60
C PRO A 207 37.21 -23.97 -17.54
N THR A 208 37.92 -25.09 -17.73
CA THR A 208 37.92 -26.25 -16.83
C THR A 208 39.17 -26.35 -15.95
N THR A 209 40.34 -25.97 -16.48
CA THR A 209 41.63 -26.16 -15.78
C THR A 209 42.31 -24.85 -15.35
N ASN A 210 41.99 -23.72 -16.00
CA ASN A 210 42.56 -22.41 -15.69
C ASN A 210 41.56 -21.28 -16.04
N SER A 211 40.43 -21.25 -15.34
CA SER A 211 39.29 -20.37 -15.65
C SER A 211 39.43 -18.97 -15.04
N MET A 212 38.55 -18.04 -15.43
CA MET A 212 38.45 -16.74 -14.77
C MET A 212 37.78 -16.83 -13.40
N ALA A 213 36.93 -17.84 -13.15
CA ALA A 213 36.36 -18.09 -11.82
C ALA A 213 37.41 -18.50 -10.77
N MET A 214 38.56 -19.02 -11.18
CA MET A 214 39.68 -19.34 -10.29
C MET A 214 40.56 -18.12 -9.96
N TYR A 215 40.30 -16.96 -10.57
CA TYR A 215 41.15 -15.79 -10.38
C TYR A 215 41.07 -15.24 -8.97
N ASP A 216 42.21 -15.25 -8.28
CA ASP A 216 42.41 -14.67 -6.96
C ASP A 216 43.55 -13.64 -7.02
N PRO A 217 43.29 -12.36 -6.69
CA PRO A 217 44.29 -11.30 -6.76
C PRO A 217 45.47 -11.50 -5.80
N ASP A 218 45.30 -12.25 -4.70
CA ASP A 218 46.33 -12.44 -3.68
C ASP A 218 47.26 -13.60 -4.00
N THR A 219 46.73 -14.65 -4.63
CA THR A 219 47.50 -15.86 -5.00
C THR A 219 47.93 -15.88 -6.47
N LEU A 220 47.38 -14.99 -7.30
CA LEU A 220 47.57 -14.93 -8.75
C LEU A 220 47.27 -16.27 -9.46
N ALA A 221 46.48 -17.13 -8.82
CA ALA A 221 45.96 -18.34 -9.43
C ALA A 221 44.83 -17.97 -10.42
N GLY A 222 44.63 -18.77 -11.47
CA GLY A 222 43.58 -18.55 -12.46
C GLY A 222 43.92 -17.50 -13.54
N THR A 223 42.95 -17.24 -14.42
CA THR A 223 43.09 -16.26 -15.51
C THR A 223 42.47 -14.92 -15.11
N LYS A 224 43.27 -13.84 -15.12
CA LYS A 224 42.76 -12.49 -14.82
C LYS A 224 41.77 -12.02 -15.89
N PRO A 225 40.53 -11.64 -15.54
CA PRO A 225 39.59 -11.07 -16.51
C PRO A 225 40.01 -9.65 -16.92
N ASP A 226 39.78 -9.30 -18.19
CA ASP A 226 40.00 -7.93 -18.69
C ASP A 226 38.93 -6.97 -18.19
N PHE A 227 37.71 -7.47 -18.04
CA PHE A 227 36.57 -6.71 -17.56
C PHE A 227 35.62 -7.63 -16.79
N GLU A 228 35.07 -7.11 -15.69
CA GLU A 228 34.11 -7.84 -14.87
C GLU A 228 32.95 -6.91 -14.50
N MET A 229 31.74 -7.43 -14.63
CA MET A 229 30.52 -6.78 -14.15
C MET A 229 29.84 -7.67 -13.12
N THR A 230 29.18 -7.05 -12.15
CA THR A 230 28.44 -7.76 -11.10
C THR A 230 26.94 -7.54 -11.26
N VAL A 231 26.17 -8.58 -11.00
CA VAL A 231 24.71 -8.64 -11.15
C VAL A 231 24.12 -9.05 -9.82
N PRO A 232 23.37 -8.16 -9.15
CA PRO A 232 22.69 -8.51 -7.91
C PRO A 232 21.48 -9.39 -8.21
N VAL A 233 21.43 -10.57 -7.61
CA VAL A 233 20.38 -11.58 -7.76
C VAL A 233 19.71 -11.77 -6.40
N SER A 234 18.39 -11.63 -6.34
CA SER A 234 17.60 -11.97 -5.17
C SER A 234 17.16 -13.42 -5.26
N ASP A 235 17.26 -14.16 -4.15
CA ASP A 235 16.81 -15.55 -4.06
C ASP A 235 15.32 -15.66 -3.66
N SER A 236 14.77 -16.89 -3.65
CA SER A 236 13.36 -17.14 -3.32
C SER A 236 12.97 -16.83 -1.87
N LYS A 237 13.95 -16.57 -0.98
CA LYS A 237 13.75 -16.17 0.42
C LYS A 237 14.10 -14.70 0.69
N GLY A 238 14.63 -13.99 -0.31
CA GLY A 238 15.05 -12.59 -0.19
C GLY A 238 16.49 -12.37 0.23
N GLY A 239 17.31 -13.41 0.27
CA GLY A 239 18.76 -13.25 0.36
C GLY A 239 19.32 -12.62 -0.91
N GLN A 240 20.24 -11.67 -0.73
CA GLN A 240 20.98 -11.07 -1.85
C GLN A 240 22.20 -11.94 -2.18
N ARG A 241 22.34 -12.24 -3.46
CA ARG A 241 23.43 -13.01 -4.06
C ARG A 241 24.06 -12.18 -5.18
N THR A 242 25.32 -12.43 -5.49
CA THR A 242 26.01 -11.72 -6.57
C THR A 242 26.45 -12.72 -7.63
N VAL A 243 26.12 -12.43 -8.89
CA VAL A 243 26.64 -13.15 -10.04
C VAL A 243 27.55 -12.21 -10.81
N ALA A 244 28.79 -12.60 -11.07
CA ALA A 244 29.70 -11.83 -11.90
C ALA A 244 29.73 -12.39 -13.33
N VAL A 245 29.81 -11.49 -14.31
CA VAL A 245 30.09 -11.82 -15.70
C VAL A 245 31.46 -11.24 -16.03
N SER A 246 32.42 -12.12 -16.28
CA SER A 246 33.82 -11.81 -16.54
C SER A 246 34.12 -12.02 -18.03
N PHE A 247 34.89 -11.11 -18.61
CA PHE A 247 35.25 -11.10 -20.03
C PHE A 247 36.76 -11.09 -20.22
N LEU A 248 37.23 -11.82 -21.23
CA LEU A 248 38.63 -11.90 -21.64
C LEU A 248 38.74 -11.77 -23.16
N LYS A 249 39.64 -10.91 -23.64
CA LYS A 249 39.78 -10.61 -25.08
C LYS A 249 40.35 -11.81 -25.84
N SER A 250 39.60 -12.34 -26.82
CA SER A 250 40.09 -13.44 -27.67
C SER A 250 41.12 -12.97 -28.70
N ALA A 251 41.93 -13.91 -29.20
CA ALA A 251 42.84 -13.70 -30.33
C ALA A 251 42.09 -13.52 -31.66
N THR A 252 40.87 -14.03 -31.76
CA THR A 252 39.96 -13.82 -32.89
C THR A 252 39.31 -12.43 -32.81
N PRO A 253 39.36 -11.62 -33.89
CA PRO A 253 38.71 -10.32 -33.91
C PRO A 253 37.21 -10.43 -33.60
N ASN A 254 36.68 -9.43 -32.87
CA ASN A 254 35.27 -9.34 -32.47
C ASN A 254 34.73 -10.54 -31.66
N GLN A 255 35.60 -11.29 -31.01
CA GLN A 255 35.23 -12.35 -30.08
C GLN A 255 35.86 -12.13 -28.71
N TRP A 256 35.11 -12.51 -27.67
CA TRP A 256 35.53 -12.46 -26.28
C TRP A 256 35.17 -13.78 -25.62
N TYR A 257 36.03 -14.28 -24.74
CA TYR A 257 35.63 -15.32 -23.80
C TYR A 257 34.83 -14.67 -22.68
N ALA A 258 33.72 -15.28 -22.31
CA ALA A 258 32.86 -14.83 -21.24
C ALA A 258 32.59 -15.98 -20.27
N GLU A 259 32.58 -15.67 -18.98
CA GLU A 259 32.30 -16.61 -17.91
C GLU A 259 31.35 -15.95 -16.90
N ILE A 260 30.32 -16.68 -16.51
CA ILE A 260 29.37 -16.27 -15.50
C ILE A 260 29.68 -17.09 -14.25
N ARG A 261 29.89 -16.43 -13.11
CA ARG A 261 30.24 -17.07 -11.83
C ARG A 261 29.44 -16.50 -10.66
N ALA A 262 29.18 -17.30 -9.64
CA ALA A 262 28.60 -16.83 -8.38
C ALA A 262 29.69 -16.31 -7.44
N ILE A 263 29.39 -15.22 -6.71
CA ILE A 263 30.26 -14.64 -5.68
C ILE A 263 29.45 -14.53 -4.38
N PRO A 264 29.87 -15.21 -3.29
CA PRO A 264 30.97 -16.17 -3.20
C PRO A 264 30.67 -17.51 -3.91
N ALA A 265 31.71 -18.24 -4.30
CA ALA A 265 31.58 -19.55 -4.96
C ALA A 265 30.84 -20.60 -4.09
N SER A 266 30.80 -20.41 -2.77
CA SER A 266 30.09 -21.27 -1.81
C SER A 266 28.57 -21.21 -1.94
N ASP A 267 28.01 -20.22 -2.65
CA ASP A 267 26.56 -20.04 -2.76
C ASP A 267 25.92 -21.06 -3.72
N VAL A 268 26.72 -21.70 -4.57
CA VAL A 268 26.27 -22.66 -5.57
C VAL A 268 27.09 -23.93 -5.50
N ILE A 269 26.46 -25.03 -5.92
CA ILE A 269 27.14 -26.31 -6.14
C ILE A 269 26.96 -26.63 -7.63
N THR A 270 28.08 -26.92 -8.29
CA THR A 270 28.15 -27.09 -9.75
C THR A 270 28.50 -28.54 -10.09
N GLY A 271 27.88 -29.09 -11.13
CA GLY A 271 28.25 -30.40 -11.67
C GLY A 271 29.41 -30.27 -12.65
N ALA A 272 30.30 -31.27 -12.70
CA ALA A 272 31.42 -31.29 -13.64
C ALA A 272 30.93 -31.06 -15.09
N PRO A 273 31.65 -30.30 -15.95
CA PRO A 273 33.00 -29.78 -15.76
C PRO A 273 33.08 -28.42 -15.05
N LEU A 274 31.95 -27.84 -14.62
CA LEU A 274 31.91 -26.53 -13.97
C LEU A 274 32.51 -26.60 -12.56
N ALA A 275 33.41 -25.67 -12.22
CA ALA A 275 34.08 -25.60 -10.93
C ALA A 275 34.18 -24.17 -10.38
N ASN A 276 34.48 -24.02 -9.08
CA ASN A 276 34.71 -22.73 -8.41
C ASN A 276 33.57 -21.70 -8.57
N GLY A 277 32.32 -22.16 -8.55
CA GLY A 277 31.15 -21.29 -8.68
C GLY A 277 30.85 -20.84 -10.11
N GLN A 278 31.50 -21.42 -11.11
CA GLN A 278 31.20 -21.20 -12.53
C GLN A 278 29.79 -21.69 -12.86
N LEU A 279 28.97 -20.80 -13.42
CA LEU A 279 27.59 -21.07 -13.80
C LEU A 279 27.49 -21.39 -15.29
N LYS A 280 28.26 -20.68 -16.11
CA LYS A 280 28.34 -20.91 -17.56
C LYS A 280 29.61 -20.27 -18.12
N SER A 281 30.16 -20.87 -19.17
CA SER A 281 31.32 -20.33 -19.90
C SER A 281 31.09 -20.46 -21.40
N GLY A 282 31.61 -19.53 -22.18
CA GLY A 282 31.60 -19.64 -23.63
C GLY A 282 32.17 -18.40 -24.32
N LEU A 283 32.00 -18.32 -25.62
CA LEU A 283 32.39 -17.17 -26.42
C LEU A 283 31.21 -16.21 -26.65
N VAL A 284 31.53 -14.94 -26.79
CA VAL A 284 30.62 -13.86 -27.18
C VAL A 284 31.17 -13.21 -28.45
N ALA A 285 30.35 -13.09 -29.50
CA ALA A 285 30.72 -12.53 -30.80
C ALA A 285 29.99 -11.21 -31.07
N PHE A 286 30.66 -10.29 -31.77
CA PHE A 286 30.13 -8.98 -32.13
C PHE A 286 30.17 -8.76 -33.64
N THR A 287 29.20 -8.00 -34.14
CA THR A 287 29.15 -7.56 -35.54
C THR A 287 30.21 -6.48 -35.79
N GLN A 288 30.46 -6.16 -37.06
CA GLN A 288 31.37 -5.06 -37.42
C GLN A 288 30.91 -3.70 -36.89
N ASP A 289 29.61 -3.53 -36.65
CA ASP A 289 29.01 -2.32 -36.08
C ASP A 289 29.11 -2.25 -34.54
N GLY A 290 29.77 -3.22 -33.91
CA GLY A 290 29.99 -3.27 -32.46
C GLY A 290 28.76 -3.71 -31.65
N ARG A 291 27.73 -4.28 -32.30
CA ARG A 291 26.58 -4.90 -31.60
C ARG A 291 26.80 -6.40 -31.40
N LEU A 292 26.12 -6.99 -30.44
CA LEU A 292 26.13 -8.44 -30.23
C LEU A 292 25.62 -9.17 -31.49
N ASP A 293 26.39 -10.13 -31.99
CA ASP A 293 26.09 -10.89 -33.21
C ASP A 293 25.34 -12.18 -32.87
N VAL A 294 24.01 -12.15 -32.98
CA VAL A 294 23.15 -13.31 -32.67
C VAL A 294 23.36 -14.47 -33.63
N ASP A 295 23.72 -14.20 -34.90
CA ASP A 295 23.90 -15.23 -35.92
C ASP A 295 25.25 -15.93 -35.74
N ALA A 296 26.31 -15.17 -35.44
CA ALA A 296 27.61 -15.74 -35.09
C ALA A 296 27.55 -16.54 -33.78
N MET A 297 26.77 -16.09 -32.79
CA MET A 297 26.53 -16.83 -31.55
C MET A 297 25.80 -18.15 -31.80
N ALA A 298 24.78 -18.15 -32.67
CA ALA A 298 24.09 -19.38 -33.06
C ALA A 298 25.02 -20.34 -33.83
N ALA A 299 25.88 -19.81 -34.71
CA ALA A 299 26.83 -20.61 -35.49
C ALA A 299 27.92 -21.26 -34.63
N LEU A 300 28.29 -20.66 -33.49
CA LEU A 300 29.25 -21.20 -32.52
C LEU A 300 28.68 -22.38 -31.71
N GLY A 301 27.37 -22.60 -31.71
CA GLY A 301 26.72 -23.73 -31.04
C GLY A 301 27.09 -23.81 -29.55
N SER A 302 27.56 -24.98 -29.10
CA SER A 302 27.92 -25.23 -27.70
C SER A 302 29.16 -24.46 -27.22
N ALA A 303 29.91 -23.81 -28.12
CA ALA A 303 31.04 -22.96 -27.74
C ALA A 303 30.60 -21.53 -27.39
N ALA A 304 29.41 -21.10 -27.80
CA ALA A 304 28.86 -19.80 -27.42
C ALA A 304 28.45 -19.78 -25.94
N LEU A 305 28.52 -18.61 -25.30
CA LEU A 305 27.98 -18.42 -23.94
C LEU A 305 26.48 -18.75 -23.90
N PHE A 306 25.74 -18.32 -24.92
CA PHE A 306 24.37 -18.71 -25.20
C PHE A 306 24.20 -18.87 -26.72
N SER A 307 23.90 -20.08 -27.18
CA SER A 307 23.64 -20.34 -28.61
C SER A 307 22.34 -19.67 -29.09
N ASP A 308 21.37 -19.51 -28.19
CA ASP A 308 20.19 -18.66 -28.40
C ASP A 308 20.27 -17.46 -27.45
N VAL A 309 20.52 -16.28 -28.00
CA VAL A 309 20.61 -15.04 -27.24
C VAL A 309 19.23 -14.53 -26.79
N THR A 310 18.14 -14.98 -27.44
CA THR A 310 16.76 -14.61 -27.09
C THR A 310 16.20 -15.42 -25.93
N ASP A 311 16.73 -16.63 -25.70
CA ASP A 311 16.45 -17.48 -24.53
C ASP A 311 17.73 -17.78 -23.73
N ALA A 312 18.50 -16.73 -23.44
CA ALA A 312 19.71 -16.83 -22.65
C ALA A 312 19.39 -17.03 -21.16
N SER A 313 19.05 -18.26 -20.74
CA SER A 313 18.68 -18.58 -19.36
C SER A 313 19.69 -19.50 -18.66
N ILE A 314 19.78 -19.34 -17.33
CA ILE A 314 20.53 -20.20 -16.41
C ILE A 314 19.54 -20.74 -15.37
N HIS A 315 19.46 -22.07 -15.28
CA HIS A 315 18.59 -22.74 -14.32
C HIS A 315 19.38 -23.15 -13.07
N PHE A 316 18.98 -22.62 -11.92
CA PHE A 316 19.45 -23.04 -10.61
C PHE A 316 18.49 -24.08 -10.04
N GLY A 317 18.99 -25.30 -9.79
CA GLY A 317 18.27 -26.31 -9.02
C GLY A 317 18.06 -25.89 -7.56
N SER A 318 17.07 -26.49 -6.90
CA SER A 318 16.78 -26.24 -5.48
C SER A 318 17.91 -26.69 -4.56
N SER A 319 18.02 -26.08 -3.38
CA SER A 319 18.93 -26.52 -2.33
C SER A 319 18.48 -27.88 -1.79
N ASN A 320 19.18 -28.94 -2.18
CA ASN A 320 18.93 -30.30 -1.71
C ASN A 320 20.26 -31.08 -1.64
N SER A 321 20.31 -32.20 -0.92
CA SER A 321 21.56 -32.98 -0.76
C SER A 321 21.99 -33.78 -1.99
N ALA A 322 21.24 -33.78 -3.09
CA ALA A 322 21.61 -34.50 -4.30
C ALA A 322 22.68 -33.72 -5.08
N ALA A 323 23.70 -34.42 -5.59
CA ALA A 323 24.70 -33.78 -6.44
C ALA A 323 24.06 -33.41 -7.80
N PRO A 324 24.33 -32.21 -8.35
CA PRO A 324 23.86 -31.83 -9.69
C PRO A 324 24.48 -32.73 -10.77
N ALA A 325 23.75 -32.99 -11.85
CA ALA A 325 24.28 -33.72 -12.99
C ALA A 325 25.34 -32.89 -13.75
N ALA A 326 26.01 -33.50 -14.72
CA ALA A 326 27.05 -32.80 -15.48
C ALA A 326 26.49 -31.56 -16.20
N GLY A 327 27.09 -30.39 -15.95
CA GLY A 327 26.64 -29.10 -16.51
C GLY A 327 25.42 -28.49 -15.82
N GLU A 328 24.85 -29.13 -14.80
CA GLU A 328 23.80 -28.54 -13.97
C GLU A 328 24.39 -27.78 -12.78
N ILE A 329 23.61 -26.84 -12.27
CA ILE A 329 23.95 -26.05 -11.10
C ILE A 329 22.79 -26.08 -10.12
N LYS A 330 23.09 -25.96 -8.83
CA LYS A 330 22.07 -25.81 -7.78
C LYS A 330 22.53 -24.81 -6.73
N TRP A 331 21.57 -24.28 -5.98
CA TRP A 331 21.87 -23.53 -4.77
C TRP A 331 22.53 -24.44 -3.73
N ALA A 332 23.43 -23.87 -2.92
CA ALA A 332 24.10 -24.62 -1.87
C ALA A 332 23.11 -25.23 -0.86
N ASP A 333 23.45 -26.41 -0.35
CA ASP A 333 22.55 -27.25 0.46
C ASP A 333 22.06 -26.55 1.73
N GLY A 334 22.92 -25.74 2.35
CA GLY A 334 22.63 -25.02 3.60
C GLY A 334 21.64 -23.86 3.47
N LEU A 335 21.27 -23.47 2.23
CA LEU A 335 20.42 -22.30 2.01
C LEU A 335 18.91 -22.63 2.03
N GLY A 336 18.55 -23.86 1.66
CA GLY A 336 17.16 -24.32 1.59
C GLY A 336 16.29 -23.49 0.64
N ILE A 337 16.84 -22.96 -0.44
CA ILE A 337 16.18 -22.10 -1.44
C ILE A 337 15.52 -22.98 -2.50
N ASP A 338 14.40 -22.51 -3.08
CA ASP A 338 13.73 -23.22 -4.18
C ASP A 338 14.50 -23.09 -5.50
N ASN A 339 14.10 -23.81 -6.54
CA ASN A 339 14.66 -23.65 -7.88
C ASN A 339 14.39 -22.23 -8.42
N GLN A 340 15.28 -21.75 -9.29
CA GLN A 340 15.19 -20.41 -9.86
C GLN A 340 15.70 -20.42 -11.30
N ASN A 341 14.95 -19.83 -12.22
CA ASN A 341 15.41 -19.62 -13.59
C ASN A 341 15.78 -18.15 -13.79
N LEU A 342 17.03 -17.87 -14.16
CA LEU A 342 17.54 -16.52 -14.38
C LEU A 342 17.79 -16.29 -15.87
N ALA A 343 16.95 -15.46 -16.50
CA ALA A 343 17.13 -15.05 -17.89
C ALA A 343 17.99 -13.78 -18.00
N PHE A 344 19.01 -13.83 -18.84
CA PHE A 344 19.88 -12.71 -19.17
C PHE A 344 19.46 -12.08 -20.49
N ASN A 345 19.08 -10.81 -20.47
CA ASN A 345 18.85 -10.06 -21.70
C ASN A 345 20.14 -9.33 -22.09
N LEU A 346 20.78 -9.82 -23.16
CA LEU A 346 22.07 -9.33 -23.67
C LEU A 346 21.92 -8.51 -24.97
N ASN A 347 20.76 -8.52 -25.62
CA ASN A 347 20.54 -7.96 -26.96
C ASN A 347 19.40 -6.93 -27.03
N ALA A 348 18.96 -6.36 -25.90
CA ALA A 348 17.83 -5.42 -25.89
C ALA A 348 18.07 -4.22 -26.82
N SER A 349 17.05 -3.88 -27.61
CA SER A 349 17.08 -2.94 -28.75
C SER A 349 17.53 -1.50 -28.39
N ALA A 350 17.52 -1.14 -27.10
CA ALA A 350 17.94 0.15 -26.56
C ALA A 350 19.10 0.08 -25.54
N GLY A 351 19.72 -1.10 -25.35
CA GLY A 351 20.82 -1.31 -24.41
C GLY A 351 21.10 -2.80 -24.21
N GLY A 352 22.33 -3.23 -24.51
CA GLY A 352 22.78 -4.62 -24.48
C GLY A 352 24.31 -4.66 -24.42
N LEU A 353 24.93 -5.81 -24.68
CA LEU A 353 26.40 -5.87 -24.78
C LEU A 353 26.87 -5.24 -26.10
N THR A 354 27.79 -4.27 -26.01
CA THR A 354 28.39 -3.62 -27.17
C THR A 354 29.92 -3.69 -27.14
N GLN A 355 30.54 -3.59 -28.31
CA GLN A 355 31.98 -3.52 -28.48
C GLN A 355 32.38 -2.26 -29.26
N TYR A 356 32.31 -1.10 -28.61
CA TYR A 356 32.80 0.16 -29.17
C TYR A 356 34.22 0.47 -28.71
N ASP A 357 34.92 1.34 -29.45
CA ASP A 357 36.27 1.80 -29.10
C ASP A 357 36.26 2.91 -28.03
N SER A 358 35.59 2.64 -26.93
CA SER A 358 35.64 3.42 -25.71
C SER A 358 35.96 2.49 -24.53
N ASP A 359 36.35 3.06 -23.39
CA ASP A 359 36.71 2.23 -22.24
C ASP A 359 35.58 1.31 -21.80
N SER A 360 35.96 0.13 -21.31
CA SER A 360 34.99 -0.86 -20.87
C SER A 360 34.26 -0.36 -19.62
N VAL A 361 32.94 -0.25 -19.70
CA VAL A 361 32.13 0.31 -18.61
C VAL A 361 30.78 -0.39 -18.55
N VAL A 362 30.31 -0.64 -17.32
CA VAL A 362 28.95 -1.08 -17.06
C VAL A 362 28.05 0.15 -17.12
N GLN A 363 27.17 0.23 -18.10
CA GLN A 363 26.23 1.35 -18.24
C GLN A 363 25.01 1.16 -17.35
N ALA A 364 24.44 -0.04 -17.33
CA ALA A 364 23.31 -0.37 -16.47
C ALA A 364 23.21 -1.88 -16.22
N VAL A 365 22.82 -2.25 -15.01
CA VAL A 365 22.37 -3.60 -14.67
C VAL A 365 21.00 -3.45 -14.03
N VAL A 366 19.98 -4.05 -14.64
CA VAL A 366 18.60 -3.98 -14.15
C VAL A 366 18.10 -5.39 -13.90
N THR A 367 17.71 -5.69 -12.66
CA THR A 367 17.12 -6.96 -12.27
C THR A 367 15.70 -6.76 -11.77
N ASN A 368 14.85 -7.78 -11.91
CA ASN A 368 13.45 -7.71 -11.47
C ASN A 368 13.20 -8.38 -10.10
N GLY A 369 14.20 -9.03 -9.52
CA GLY A 369 14.08 -9.59 -8.19
C GLY A 369 14.26 -8.54 -7.11
N THR A 370 13.64 -8.78 -5.96
CA THR A 370 13.63 -7.84 -4.85
C THR A 370 14.02 -8.55 -3.57
N ALA A 371 14.89 -7.92 -2.79
CA ALA A 371 15.27 -8.42 -1.48
C ALA A 371 14.08 -8.34 -0.51
N PHE A 372 14.16 -9.05 0.61
CA PHE A 372 13.20 -8.84 1.69
C PHE A 372 13.24 -7.37 2.14
N GLY A 373 12.07 -6.74 2.23
CA GLY A 373 11.94 -5.35 2.65
C GLY A 373 11.04 -5.18 3.86
N ASN A 374 11.40 -4.29 4.77
CA ASN A 374 10.52 -3.90 5.87
C ASN A 374 9.49 -2.88 5.37
N LEU A 375 8.33 -2.84 6.02
CA LEU A 375 7.33 -1.81 5.77
C LEU A 375 7.92 -0.45 6.14
N SER A 376 8.05 0.43 5.14
CA SER A 376 8.61 1.78 5.31
C SER A 376 7.50 2.81 5.50
N ASN A 377 6.50 2.80 4.63
CA ASN A 377 5.38 3.72 4.68
C ASN A 377 4.06 3.08 4.20
N ILE A 378 2.94 3.66 4.58
CA ILE A 378 1.61 3.30 4.08
C ILE A 378 1.03 4.54 3.44
N GLU A 379 0.55 4.41 2.21
CA GLU A 379 -0.10 5.48 1.49
C GLU A 379 -1.51 5.03 1.10
N ILE A 380 -2.45 5.95 1.11
CA ILE A 380 -3.81 5.70 0.68
C ILE A 380 -4.13 6.68 -0.43
N ASP A 381 -4.46 6.17 -1.61
CA ASP A 381 -4.76 7.00 -2.77
C ASP A 381 -6.19 7.56 -2.76
N GLU A 382 -6.47 8.52 -3.64
CA GLU A 382 -7.80 9.15 -3.77
C GLU A 382 -8.89 8.17 -4.25
N THR A 383 -8.49 7.06 -4.86
CA THR A 383 -9.38 5.97 -5.27
C THR A 383 -9.64 4.95 -4.15
N GLY A 384 -9.01 5.18 -2.99
CA GLY A 384 -9.16 4.41 -1.77
C GLY A 384 -8.29 3.17 -1.69
N PHE A 385 -7.29 2.96 -2.55
CA PHE A 385 -6.34 1.86 -2.36
C PHE A 385 -5.36 2.19 -1.25
N VAL A 386 -5.25 1.28 -0.30
CA VAL A 386 -4.20 1.24 0.72
C VAL A 386 -3.01 0.51 0.13
N THR A 387 -1.91 1.23 -0.05
CA THR A 387 -0.66 0.73 -0.61
C THR A 387 0.43 0.75 0.46
N ALA A 388 1.06 -0.38 0.70
CA ALA A 388 2.29 -0.45 1.48
C ALA A 388 3.50 -0.17 0.59
N ILE A 389 4.40 0.66 1.08
CA ILE A 389 5.69 0.96 0.48
C ILE A 389 6.75 0.33 1.37
N PHE A 390 7.56 -0.54 0.80
CA PHE A 390 8.65 -1.21 1.50
C PHE A 390 9.98 -0.46 1.28
N ASP A 391 10.92 -0.62 2.20
CA ASP A 391 12.27 -0.03 2.12
C ASP A 391 13.08 -0.51 0.90
N ASN A 392 12.72 -1.67 0.36
CA ASN A 392 13.26 -2.23 -0.89
C ASN A 392 12.69 -1.56 -2.16
N GLY A 393 11.85 -0.53 -2.02
CA GLY A 393 11.25 0.22 -3.13
C GLY A 393 10.04 -0.45 -3.79
N VAL A 394 9.64 -1.64 -3.34
CA VAL A 394 8.44 -2.33 -3.81
C VAL A 394 7.21 -1.67 -3.20
N THR A 395 6.18 -1.47 -4.01
CA THR A 395 4.86 -1.03 -3.54
C THR A 395 3.83 -2.13 -3.76
N ARG A 396 2.96 -2.33 -2.77
CA ARG A 396 1.90 -3.35 -2.83
C ARG A 396 0.57 -2.80 -2.39
N LYS A 397 -0.44 -3.00 -3.23
CA LYS A 397 -1.83 -2.70 -2.88
C LYS A 397 -2.36 -3.80 -1.98
N ILE A 398 -2.85 -3.41 -0.81
CA ILE A 398 -3.31 -4.33 0.25
C ILE A 398 -4.82 -4.46 0.21
N ALA A 399 -5.50 -3.31 0.14
CA ALA A 399 -6.95 -3.25 0.20
C ALA A 399 -7.45 -2.02 -0.54
N GLN A 400 -8.73 -2.03 -0.93
CA GLN A 400 -9.46 -0.83 -1.32
C GLN A 400 -10.52 -0.51 -0.26
N LEU A 401 -10.58 0.75 0.16
CA LEU A 401 -11.59 1.25 1.09
C LEU A 401 -12.99 1.13 0.49
N ALA A 402 -13.94 0.72 1.32
CA ALA A 402 -15.35 0.73 0.98
C ALA A 402 -16.05 1.88 1.71
N LEU A 403 -16.83 2.67 0.97
CA LEU A 403 -17.69 3.71 1.52
C LEU A 403 -19.13 3.22 1.62
N ALA A 404 -19.73 3.37 2.79
CA ALA A 404 -21.14 3.13 2.99
C ALA A 404 -21.97 4.36 2.65
N THR A 405 -22.97 4.19 1.78
CA THR A 405 -23.95 5.22 1.44
C THR A 405 -25.33 4.82 1.97
N PHE A 406 -26.11 5.82 2.40
CA PHE A 406 -27.43 5.65 2.99
C PHE A 406 -28.44 6.52 2.24
N THR A 407 -29.69 6.08 2.19
CA THR A 407 -30.79 6.87 1.63
C THR A 407 -31.12 8.08 2.51
N SER A 408 -31.04 7.93 3.84
CA SER A 408 -31.30 9.02 4.79
C SER A 408 -30.25 9.05 5.92
N PRO A 409 -29.08 9.67 5.67
CA PRO A 409 -27.98 9.71 6.65
C PRO A 409 -28.34 10.40 7.96
N ASP A 410 -29.20 11.43 7.95
CA ASP A 410 -29.60 12.18 9.15
C ASP A 410 -30.40 11.34 10.16
N SER A 411 -30.98 10.22 9.71
CA SER A 411 -31.76 9.29 10.54
C SER A 411 -30.90 8.21 11.20
N LEU A 412 -29.58 8.23 11.03
CA LEU A 412 -28.68 7.29 11.69
C LEU A 412 -28.65 7.53 13.21
N THR A 413 -28.54 6.45 13.97
CA THR A 413 -28.42 6.54 15.43
C THR A 413 -26.96 6.77 15.82
N PRO A 414 -26.64 7.81 16.61
CA PRO A 414 -25.27 8.05 17.06
C PRO A 414 -24.79 6.95 18.01
N ALA A 415 -23.51 6.65 17.93
CA ALA A 415 -22.78 5.73 18.80
C ALA A 415 -21.49 6.43 19.29
N ASN A 416 -20.87 5.85 20.32
CA ASN A 416 -19.65 6.41 20.90
C ASN A 416 -18.52 6.50 19.87
N GLY A 417 -17.70 7.55 19.96
CA GLY A 417 -16.52 7.71 19.12
C GLY A 417 -16.79 8.29 17.73
N ASN A 418 -17.75 9.22 17.61
CA ASN A 418 -18.20 9.80 16.33
C ASN A 418 -18.60 8.75 15.30
N ALA A 419 -19.19 7.66 15.78
CA ALA A 419 -19.69 6.57 14.98
C ALA A 419 -21.22 6.60 14.92
N PHE A 420 -21.77 5.94 13.91
CA PHE A 420 -23.19 5.88 13.63
C PHE A 420 -23.59 4.43 13.37
N LYS A 421 -24.81 4.09 13.79
CA LYS A 421 -25.46 2.79 13.55
C LYS A 421 -26.66 2.98 12.64
N VAL A 422 -26.93 1.95 11.84
CA VAL A 422 -28.14 1.87 11.00
C VAL A 422 -29.38 1.89 11.90
N SER A 423 -30.39 2.64 11.49
CA SER A 423 -31.71 2.68 12.12
C SER A 423 -32.78 2.28 11.11
N GLN A 424 -34.01 2.05 11.59
CA GLN A 424 -35.15 1.82 10.69
C GLN A 424 -35.39 3.01 9.74
N GLY A 425 -35.09 4.23 10.18
CA GLY A 425 -35.29 5.45 9.40
C GLY A 425 -34.16 5.78 8.42
N SER A 426 -32.95 5.21 8.58
CA SER A 426 -31.83 5.46 7.67
C SER A 426 -31.89 4.63 6.38
N GLY A 427 -32.67 3.54 6.39
CA GLY A 427 -32.62 2.50 5.39
C GLY A 427 -31.38 1.61 5.54
N THR A 428 -31.24 0.63 4.64
CA THR A 428 -30.03 -0.21 4.55
C THR A 428 -28.86 0.58 3.98
N TYR A 429 -27.64 0.17 4.31
CA TYR A 429 -26.42 0.73 3.72
C TYR A 429 -26.07 0.02 2.42
N ASN A 430 -25.49 0.76 1.49
CA ASN A 430 -24.89 0.22 0.27
C ASN A 430 -23.39 0.52 0.27
N LEU A 431 -22.57 -0.51 0.10
CA LEU A 431 -21.11 -0.38 0.01
C LEU A 431 -20.72 -0.05 -1.43
N LYS A 432 -19.86 0.94 -1.60
CA LYS A 432 -19.41 1.40 -2.91
C LYS A 432 -17.93 1.77 -2.84
N ALA A 433 -17.23 1.58 -3.95
CA ALA A 433 -15.90 2.14 -4.11
C ALA A 433 -15.98 3.68 -4.12
N PRO A 434 -14.97 4.39 -3.60
CA PRO A 434 -14.91 5.85 -3.68
C PRO A 434 -15.06 6.36 -5.11
N GLY A 435 -15.78 7.46 -5.29
CA GLY A 435 -16.03 8.08 -6.59
C GLY A 435 -17.00 7.33 -7.52
N SER A 436 -17.54 6.18 -7.10
CA SER A 436 -18.45 5.36 -7.91
C SER A 436 -19.86 5.30 -7.33
N GLY A 437 -20.88 5.23 -8.20
CA GLY A 437 -22.27 4.99 -7.81
C GLY A 437 -22.86 6.03 -6.86
N GLY A 438 -22.39 7.28 -6.88
CA GLY A 438 -22.83 8.35 -5.99
C GLY A 438 -22.16 8.36 -4.60
N ALA A 439 -21.14 7.52 -4.38
CA ALA A 439 -20.22 7.69 -3.27
C ALA A 439 -19.25 8.84 -3.54
N GLY A 440 -18.84 9.53 -2.48
CA GLY A 440 -17.88 10.60 -2.49
C GLY A 440 -16.46 10.14 -2.78
N PHE A 441 -15.54 11.10 -2.90
CA PHE A 441 -14.12 10.86 -3.13
C PHE A 441 -13.37 10.83 -1.79
N ILE A 442 -12.25 10.10 -1.75
CA ILE A 442 -11.34 10.13 -0.61
C ILE A 442 -10.39 11.32 -0.77
N GLY A 443 -10.28 12.14 0.27
CA GLY A 443 -9.18 13.10 0.44
C GLY A 443 -8.04 12.41 1.17
N ALA A 444 -6.99 12.05 0.43
CA ALA A 444 -5.78 11.45 0.99
C ALA A 444 -5.01 12.46 1.87
N SER A 445 -4.51 12.02 3.03
CA SER A 445 -3.79 12.86 4.00
C SER A 445 -4.59 14.10 4.44
N GLN A 446 -5.91 13.99 4.49
CA GLN A 446 -6.81 15.07 4.91
C GLN A 446 -7.72 14.59 6.01
N LEU A 447 -8.16 15.48 6.89
CA LEU A 447 -9.17 15.22 7.91
C LEU A 447 -10.36 16.14 7.73
N GLU A 448 -11.55 15.61 7.94
CA GLU A 448 -12.77 16.41 7.93
C GLU A 448 -12.92 17.19 9.25
N ALA A 449 -12.99 18.52 9.16
CA ALA A 449 -13.26 19.38 10.31
C ALA A 449 -14.70 19.23 10.81
N SER A 450 -14.95 19.67 12.05
CA SER A 450 -16.30 19.75 12.59
C SER A 450 -17.17 20.68 11.74
N THR A 451 -18.45 20.33 11.54
CA THR A 451 -19.40 21.21 10.82
C THR A 451 -19.96 22.34 11.70
N VAL A 452 -19.43 22.51 12.91
CA VAL A 452 -19.89 23.49 13.89
C VAL A 452 -19.23 24.85 13.64
N ASP A 453 -20.03 25.90 13.57
CA ASP A 453 -19.57 27.29 13.56
C ASP A 453 -19.79 27.93 14.93
N LEU A 454 -18.69 28.24 15.63
CA LEU A 454 -18.73 28.86 16.97
C LEU A 454 -19.50 30.18 17.00
N SER A 455 -19.43 30.98 15.94
CA SER A 455 -20.09 32.29 15.89
C SER A 455 -21.61 32.11 15.94
N ALA A 456 -22.11 31.14 15.17
CA ALA A 456 -23.51 30.76 15.14
C ALA A 456 -23.95 30.09 16.45
N GLU A 457 -23.13 29.18 17.02
CA GLU A 457 -23.44 28.53 18.30
C GLU A 457 -23.50 29.53 19.47
N PHE A 458 -22.57 30.46 19.60
CA PHE A 458 -22.59 31.46 20.68
C PHE A 458 -23.78 32.40 20.56
N THR A 459 -24.12 32.83 19.34
CA THR A 459 -25.33 33.62 19.11
C THR A 459 -26.58 32.82 19.47
N GLY A 460 -26.66 31.55 19.08
CA GLY A 460 -27.73 30.63 19.45
C GLY A 460 -27.83 30.39 20.95
N LEU A 461 -26.71 30.34 21.66
CA LEU A 461 -26.68 30.19 23.12
C LEU A 461 -27.33 31.39 23.80
N ILE A 462 -26.96 32.61 23.36
CA ILE A 462 -27.52 33.85 23.92
C ILE A 462 -29.03 33.94 23.67
N THR A 463 -29.51 33.58 22.46
CA THR A 463 -30.94 33.62 22.14
C THR A 463 -31.72 32.58 22.93
N THR A 464 -31.21 31.35 23.03
CA THR A 464 -31.85 30.26 23.78
C THR A 464 -31.85 30.53 25.29
N GLN A 465 -30.76 31.11 25.83
CA GLN A 465 -30.70 31.52 27.23
C GLN A 465 -31.74 32.61 27.54
N ARG A 466 -31.89 33.62 26.66
CA ARG A 466 -32.95 34.64 26.82
C ARG A 466 -34.35 34.03 26.76
N ALA A 467 -34.57 33.09 25.85
CA ALA A 467 -35.85 32.37 25.73
C ALA A 467 -36.15 31.51 26.98
N TYR A 468 -35.14 30.84 27.54
CA TYR A 468 -35.25 30.09 28.79
C TYR A 468 -35.64 31.01 29.96
N SER A 469 -34.94 32.14 30.13
CA SER A 469 -35.24 33.13 31.18
C SER A 469 -36.63 33.77 31.02
N ALA A 470 -37.09 34.00 29.79
CA ALA A 470 -38.45 34.46 29.53
C ALA A 470 -39.49 33.40 29.92
N SER A 471 -39.25 32.13 29.58
CA SER A 471 -40.13 31.01 29.92
C SER A 471 -40.23 30.82 31.44
N SER A 472 -39.13 30.94 32.18
CA SER A 472 -39.15 30.87 33.64
C SER A 472 -39.91 32.03 34.27
N LYS A 473 -39.83 33.23 33.68
CA LYS A 473 -40.59 34.39 34.18
C LYS A 473 -42.11 34.18 34.06
N ILE A 474 -42.57 33.57 32.96
CA ILE A 474 -44.00 33.20 32.79
C ILE A 474 -44.47 32.30 33.93
N ILE A 475 -43.66 31.30 34.31
CA ILE A 475 -43.98 30.40 35.43
C ILE A 475 -44.08 31.19 36.74
N THR A 476 -43.10 32.04 37.05
CA THR A 476 -43.13 32.84 38.29
C THR A 476 -44.35 33.77 38.36
N THR A 477 -44.74 34.40 37.24
CA THR A 477 -45.91 35.28 37.20
C THR A 477 -47.21 34.50 37.31
N ALA A 478 -47.29 33.30 36.72
CA ALA A 478 -48.44 32.42 36.90
C ALA A 478 -48.58 31.95 38.36
N ASP A 479 -47.47 31.66 39.04
CA ASP A 479 -47.42 31.25 40.45
C ASP A 479 -47.85 32.41 41.38
N GLU A 480 -47.37 33.62 41.13
CA GLU A 480 -47.79 34.84 41.84
C GLU A 480 -49.31 35.06 41.72
N MET A 481 -49.89 34.89 40.52
CA MET A 481 -51.34 35.00 40.32
C MET A 481 -52.14 33.87 41.02
N LEU A 482 -51.61 32.64 41.08
CA LEU A 482 -52.25 31.56 41.85
C LEU A 482 -52.26 31.87 43.34
N ALA A 483 -51.14 32.37 43.87
CA ALA A 483 -51.04 32.75 45.27
C ALA A 483 -52.04 33.86 45.62
N GLU A 484 -52.17 34.88 44.76
CA GLU A 484 -53.17 35.93 44.92
C GLU A 484 -54.61 35.37 44.89
N LEU A 485 -54.91 34.48 43.94
CA LEU A 485 -56.24 33.87 43.81
C LEU A 485 -56.61 32.98 45.01
N ILE A 486 -55.64 32.27 45.58
CA ILE A 486 -55.82 31.49 46.82
C ILE A 486 -56.08 32.42 48.01
N ASN A 487 -55.38 33.55 48.10
CA ASN A 487 -55.56 34.54 49.16
C ASN A 487 -56.93 35.23 49.09
N VAL A 488 -57.51 35.42 47.90
CA VAL A 488 -58.86 36.00 47.73
C VAL A 488 -59.98 35.07 48.21
N LYS A 489 -59.75 33.75 48.25
CA LYS A 489 -60.75 32.76 48.70
C LYS A 489 -60.83 32.65 50.23
N ARG A 490 -59.84 33.17 50.94
CA ARG A 490 -59.74 33.09 52.41
C ARG A 490 -60.23 34.38 53.05
#